data_AF-A0A8X6R6N7-F1
#
_entry.id   AF-A0A8X6R6N7-F1
#
_cell.length_a   1.000
_cell.length_b   1.000
_cell.length_c   1.000
_cell.angle_alpha   90.00
_cell.angle_beta   90.00
_cell.angle_gamma   90.00
#
_symmetry.space_group_name_H-M   'P 1'
#
loop_
_entity.id
_entity.type
_entity.pdbx_description
1 polymer ?
#
loop_
_entity_poly.entity_id
_entity_poly.type
_entity_poly.pdbx_seq_one_letter_code
_entity_poly.pdbx_strand_id
1 'polypeptide(L)' 'MACLLSRLNPIEYAWGEFGRCVAQSTIPSRVVQEFKTAFRDEWDNIPQRRLYSLVKSMENRSKMCVGVRSQHTSY' A
#
# COMPACT_ATOMS: atom_id res chain seq x y z
N MET A 1 14.72 13.46 -0.36
CA MET A 1 15.25 12.07 -0.33
C MET A 1 14.30 11.04 0.33
N ALA A 2 13.03 11.35 0.65
CA ALA A 2 12.10 10.39 1.28
C ALA A 2 11.23 9.57 0.30
N CYS A 3 11.07 10.01 -0.96
CA CYS A 3 10.14 9.40 -1.93
C CYS A 3 10.57 8.04 -2.53
N LEU A 4 11.78 7.54 -2.23
CA LEU A 4 12.28 6.29 -2.81
C LEU A 4 12.16 5.08 -1.87
N LEU A 5 12.09 5.29 -0.56
CA LEU A 5 12.01 4.21 0.42
C LEU A 5 10.58 3.67 0.59
N SER A 6 9.58 4.55 0.51
CA SER A 6 8.16 4.19 0.57
C SER A 6 7.71 3.31 -0.60
N ARG A 7 8.39 3.41 -1.75
CA ARG A 7 8.15 2.52 -2.90
C ARG A 7 8.64 1.09 -2.68
N LEU A 8 9.51 0.88 -1.71
CA LEU A 8 10.09 -0.41 -1.37
C LEU A 8 9.51 -1.01 -0.09
N ASN A 9 8.44 -0.43 0.44
CA ASN A 9 7.73 -0.99 1.58
C ASN A 9 6.36 -1.53 1.13
N PRO A 10 6.18 -2.85 0.98
CA PRO A 10 4.89 -3.43 0.59
C PRO A 10 3.77 -3.04 1.56
N ILE A 11 4.08 -2.86 2.85
CA ILE A 11 3.03 -2.53 3.84
C ILE A 11 2.43 -1.14 3.61
N GLU A 12 3.21 -0.17 3.14
CA GLU A 12 2.71 1.18 2.86
C GLU A 12 1.74 1.21 1.69
N TYR A 13 1.96 0.33 0.71
CA TYR A 13 1.00 0.15 -0.38
C TYR A 13 -0.28 -0.56 0.07
N ALA A 14 -0.17 -1.56 0.96
CA ALA A 14 -1.34 -2.20 1.55
C ALA A 14 -2.18 -1.19 2.35
N TRP A 15 -1.52 -0.34 3.16
CA TRP A 15 -2.18 0.76 3.87
C TRP A 15 -2.80 1.79 2.93
N GLY A 16 -2.14 2.13 1.82
CA GLY A 16 -2.70 3.04 0.82
C GLY A 16 -3.94 2.49 0.12
N GLU A 17 -3.98 1.18 -0.15
CA GLU A 17 -5.17 0.54 -0.73
C GLU A 17 -6.31 0.47 0.28
N PHE A 18 -5.97 0.08 1.52
CA PHE A 18 -6.92 0.01 2.61
C PHE A 18 -7.54 1.39 2.94
N GLY A 19 -6.72 2.44 3.01
CA GLY A 19 -7.19 3.81 3.23
C GLY A 19 -8.13 4.32 2.13
N ARG A 20 -7.93 3.88 0.87
CA ARG A 20 -8.85 4.17 -0.23
C ARG A 20 -10.19 3.47 -0.07
N CYS A 21 -10.20 2.19 0.31
CA CYS A 21 -11.43 1.46 0.59
C CYS A 21 -12.21 2.12 1.73
N VAL A 22 -11.55 2.44 2.85
CA VAL A 22 -12.18 3.11 3.99
C VAL A 22 -12.75 4.49 3.60
N ALA A 23 -12.02 5.27 2.79
CA ALA A 23 -12.49 6.59 2.34
C ALA A 23 -13.69 6.52 1.36
N GLN A 24 -13.86 5.40 0.64
CA GLN A 24 -14.99 5.16 -0.26
C GLN A 24 -16.17 4.50 0.47
N SER A 25 -15.92 3.82 1.58
CA SER A 25 -16.94 3.14 2.36
C SER A 25 -17.87 4.16 3.01
N THR A 26 -19.18 4.06 2.74
CA THR A 26 -20.22 4.98 3.23
C THR A 26 -20.58 4.68 4.70
N ILE A 27 -19.60 4.27 5.51
CA ILE A 27 -19.84 3.92 6.91
C ILE A 27 -20.15 5.21 7.67
N PRO A 28 -21.31 5.31 8.35
CA PRO A 28 -21.61 6.46 9.18
C PRO A 28 -20.55 6.56 10.29
N SER A 29 -19.62 7.51 10.15
CA SER A 29 -18.55 7.80 11.12
C SER A 29 -19.06 8.19 12.52
N ARG A 30 -20.38 8.14 12.76
CA ARG A 30 -21.01 8.56 14.01
C ARG A 30 -20.93 7.51 15.12
N VAL A 31 -20.67 6.24 14.78
CA VAL A 31 -20.62 5.12 15.73
C VAL A 31 -19.26 4.42 15.67
N VAL A 32 -18.44 4.61 16.71
CA VAL A 32 -17.07 4.07 16.79
C VAL A 32 -17.03 2.55 16.70
N GLN A 33 -18.07 1.84 17.18
CA GLN A 33 -18.15 0.38 17.07
C GLN A 33 -18.40 -0.08 15.63
N GLU A 34 -19.33 0.56 14.91
CA GLU A 34 -19.58 0.24 13.50
C GLU A 34 -18.36 0.52 12.63
N PHE A 35 -17.64 1.62 12.92
CA PHE A 35 -16.37 1.90 12.27
C PHE A 35 -15.33 0.82 12.53
N LYS A 36 -15.19 0.33 13.78
CA LYS A 36 -14.25 -0.76 14.11
C LYS A 36 -14.59 -2.06 13.39
N THR A 37 -15.87 -2.41 13.33
CA THR A 37 -16.34 -3.63 12.65
C THR A 37 -16.08 -3.51 11.14
N ALA A 38 -16.54 -2.44 10.52
CA ALA A 38 -16.37 -2.25 9.09
C ALA A 38 -14.90 -2.08 8.69
N PHE A 39 -14.06 -1.46 9.53
CA PHE A 39 -12.61 -1.43 9.33
C PHE A 39 -12.02 -2.84 9.27
N ARG A 40 -12.45 -3.74 10.17
CA ARG A 40 -11.99 -5.13 10.19
C ARG A 40 -12.52 -5.90 8.98
N ASP A 41 -13.78 -5.69 8.61
CA ASP A 41 -14.38 -6.32 7.43
C ASP A 41 -13.69 -5.88 6.13
N GLU A 42 -13.38 -4.59 5.97
CA GLU A 42 -12.62 -4.07 4.83
C GLU A 42 -11.19 -4.65 4.79
N TRP A 43 -10.56 -4.86 5.95
CA TRP A 43 -9.24 -5.47 6.03
C TRP A 43 -9.27 -6.95 5.63
N ASP A 44 -10.26 -7.70 6.11
CA ASP A 44 -10.43 -9.12 5.79
C ASP A 44 -10.86 -9.33 4.32
N ASN A 45 -11.53 -8.33 3.72
CA ASN A 45 -11.93 -8.34 2.30
C ASN A 45 -10.81 -7.95 1.33
N ILE A 46 -9.61 -7.58 1.79
CA ILE A 46 -8.50 -7.27 0.89
C ILE A 46 -8.18 -8.49 0.02
N PRO A 47 -8.30 -8.40 -1.32
CA PRO A 47 -8.09 -9.56 -2.18
C PRO A 47 -6.66 -10.08 -2.08
N GLN A 48 -6.46 -11.34 -1.72
CA GLN A 48 -5.12 -11.96 -1.62
C GLN A 48 -4.31 -11.85 -2.92
N ARG A 49 -4.99 -11.90 -4.08
CA ARG A 49 -4.39 -11.65 -5.41
C ARG A 49 -3.72 -10.27 -5.53
N ARG A 50 -4.28 -9.23 -4.89
CA ARG A 50 -3.72 -7.87 -4.88
C ARG A 50 -2.44 -7.86 -4.03
N LEU A 51 -2.47 -8.48 -2.85
CA LEU A 51 -1.29 -8.62 -1.99
C LEU A 51 -0.17 -9.40 -2.69
N TYR A 52 -0.50 -10.50 -3.36
CA TYR A 52 0.47 -11.29 -4.13
C TYR A 52 1.08 -10.49 -5.29
N SER A 53 0.24 -9.77 -6.07
CA SER A 53 0.73 -8.89 -7.13
C SER A 53 1.62 -7.76 -6.58
N LEU A 54 1.31 -7.25 -5.39
CA LEU A 54 2.10 -6.24 -4.71
C LEU A 54 3.49 -6.76 -4.37
N VAL A 55 3.57 -7.93 -3.73
CA VAL A 55 4.84 -8.60 -3.40
C VAL A 55 5.62 -8.90 -4.69
N LYS A 56 4.96 -9.41 -5.74
CA LYS A 56 5.62 -9.68 -7.02
C LYS A 56 6.20 -8.41 -7.67
N SER A 57 5.50 -7.28 -7.57
CA SER A 57 5.99 -5.99 -8.09
C SER A 57 7.19 -5.43 -7.32
N MET A 58 7.48 -5.93 -6.11
CA MET A 58 8.63 -5.49 -5.32
C MET A 58 9.94 -5.78 -6.01
N GLU A 59 10.06 -6.93 -6.66
CA GLU A 59 11.28 -7.31 -7.37
C GLU A 59 11.61 -6.28 -8.46
N ASN A 60 10.61 -5.88 -9.25
CA ASN A 60 10.78 -4.87 -10.30
C ASN A 60 11.05 -3.47 -9.73
N ARG A 61 10.37 -3.08 -8.65
CA ARG A 61 10.62 -1.79 -7.98
C ARG A 61 12.02 -1.71 -7.38
N SER A 62 12.51 -2.79 -6.78
CA SER A 62 13.88 -2.89 -6.28
C SER A 62 14.91 -2.71 -7.41
N LYS A 63 14.72 -3.40 -8.55
CA LYS A 63 15.57 -3.23 -9.73
C LYS A 63 15.56 -1.79 -10.26
N MET A 64 14.38 -1.16 -10.33
CA MET A 64 14.24 0.25 -10.74
C MET A 64 14.95 1.21 -9.77
N CYS A 65 14.83 0.99 -8.46
CA CYS A 65 15.54 1.79 -7.46
C CYS A 65 17.06 1.68 -7.58
N VAL A 66 17.59 0.49 -7.88
CA VAL A 66 19.04 0.30 -8.14
C VAL A 66 19.47 1.02 -9.41
N GLY A 67 18.70 0.91 -10.50
CA GLY A 67 18.99 1.59 -11.77
C GLY A 67 18.91 3.12 -11.71
N VAL A 68 17.97 3.67 -10.93
CA VAL A 68 17.89 5.13 -10.69
C VAL A 68 19.07 5.62 -9.86
N ARG A 69 19.54 4.84 -8.88
CA ARG A 69 20.73 5.19 -8.10
C ARG A 69 22.02 5.14 -8.94
N SER A 70 22.14 4.22 -9.90
CA SER A 70 23.30 4.18 -10.79
C SER A 70 23.32 5.35 -11.79
N GLN A 71 22.16 5.84 -12.23
CA GLN A 71 22.06 7.02 -13.10
C GLN A 71 22.41 8.33 -12.38
N HIS A 72 22.11 8.44 -11.09
CA HIS A 72 22.45 9.61 -10.27
C HIS A 72 23.93 9.63 -9.80
N THR A 73 24.71 8.57 -10.03
CA THR A 73 26.14 8.47 -9.68
C THR A 73 27.07 8.42 -10.89
N SER A 74 26.63 8.83 -12.08
CA SER A 74 27.55 9.02 -13.20
C SER A 74 28.39 10.28 -12.93
N TYR A 75 29.65 10.09 -12.56
CA TYR A 75 30.69 11.13 -12.55
C TYR A 75 31.13 11.42 -13.99
#